data_AF-A0A3Q1M4Y3-F1
#
_entry.id   AF-A0A3Q1M4Y3-F1
#
_cell.length_a   1.000
_cell.length_b   1.000
_cell.length_c   1.000
_cell.angle_alpha   90.00
_cell.angle_beta   90.00
_cell.angle_gamma   90.00
#
_symmetry.space_group_name_H-M   'P 1'
#
loop_
_entity.id
_entity.type
_entity.pdbx_description
1 polymer ?
#
loop_
_entity_poly.entity_id
_entity_poly.type
_entity_poly.pdbx_seq_one_letter_code
_entity_poly.pdbx_strand_id
1 'polypeptide(L)'
;MAHRLGLLLPLLLGQLCSQLLGTSGNSMLHYWNLKAENGSWGSKRIQDNASVASAHTLLFSLDYQHVQTPFEITLWIMFASLAKIGFHLYNKIPTVVPESCLLIFVGLIMGGLIYSLNDKSPPVMNSDIFFLYLLPPIVLDAGYFMPSRPFFENIGTILLYAVVGTMWNAFGIGLSLYGICQVKLFNLKDVSLLHNLWFGSLIAAVDPVAVLSVFEEIHVNEKLHILVFGESLLNDAVTVVLYKLFKSFSEMPSIKSLDILAGIGKFFLVGIGGIFIGLLFGMIAAFTTRFTKTIRVIEPLFVFLYSYLSYLTAEMFHLSGIVA
;
A
#
# COMPACT_ATOMS: atom_id res chain seq x y z
N MET A 1 -19.04 -6.59 6.59
CA MET A 1 -19.49 -7.08 5.25
C MET A 1 -18.45 -7.96 4.58
N ALA A 2 -17.14 -7.71 4.72
CA ALA A 2 -16.10 -8.56 4.12
C ALA A 2 -16.14 -10.01 4.63
N HIS A 3 -16.50 -10.25 5.90
CA HIS A 3 -16.71 -11.61 6.39
C HIS A 3 -17.97 -12.26 5.80
N ARG A 4 -19.07 -11.51 5.55
CA ARG A 4 -20.30 -12.05 4.93
C ARG A 4 -20.26 -12.10 3.40
N LEU A 5 -19.53 -11.20 2.73
CA LEU A 5 -19.30 -11.20 1.27
C LEU A 5 -18.22 -12.23 0.89
N GLY A 6 -17.17 -12.33 1.71
CA GLY A 6 -16.14 -13.37 1.69
C GLY A 6 -16.65 -14.73 2.17
N LEU A 7 -17.77 -14.80 2.90
CA LEU A 7 -18.55 -16.04 3.11
C LEU A 7 -19.59 -16.28 2.01
N LEU A 8 -20.11 -15.24 1.35
CA LEU A 8 -21.08 -15.38 0.25
C LEU A 8 -20.45 -16.03 -0.97
N LEU A 9 -19.18 -15.75 -1.29
CA LEU A 9 -18.52 -16.40 -2.43
C LEU A 9 -18.28 -17.91 -2.18
N PRO A 10 -17.80 -18.37 -1.00
CA PRO A 10 -17.75 -19.79 -0.63
C PRO A 10 -19.12 -20.42 -0.34
N LEU A 11 -20.13 -19.67 0.12
CA LEU A 11 -21.51 -20.16 0.28
C LEU A 11 -22.18 -20.31 -1.08
N LEU A 12 -21.94 -19.41 -2.04
CA LEU A 12 -22.41 -19.52 -3.42
C LEU A 12 -21.66 -20.62 -4.15
N LEU A 13 -20.33 -20.74 -3.99
CA LEU A 13 -19.54 -21.86 -4.50
C LEU A 13 -19.94 -23.18 -3.85
N GLY A 14 -20.22 -23.19 -2.54
CA GLY A 14 -20.71 -24.34 -1.79
C GLY A 14 -22.14 -24.72 -2.16
N GLN A 15 -23.01 -23.73 -2.43
CA GLN A 15 -24.37 -23.95 -2.93
C GLN A 15 -24.36 -24.44 -4.39
N LEU A 16 -23.53 -23.86 -5.27
CA LEU A 16 -23.30 -24.37 -6.62
C LEU A 16 -22.72 -25.78 -6.59
N CYS A 17 -21.77 -26.07 -5.69
CA CYS A 17 -21.19 -27.40 -5.52
C CYS A 17 -22.24 -28.39 -4.98
N SER A 18 -23.08 -27.98 -4.03
CA SER A 18 -24.20 -28.80 -3.52
C SER A 18 -25.31 -29.04 -4.55
N GLN A 19 -25.57 -28.09 -5.45
CA GLN A 19 -26.50 -28.21 -6.56
C GLN A 19 -25.92 -29.08 -7.70
N LEU A 20 -24.61 -29.06 -7.91
CA LEU A 20 -23.89 -29.95 -8.85
C LEU A 20 -23.74 -31.39 -8.31
N LEU A 21 -23.72 -31.58 -6.98
CA LEU A 21 -23.53 -32.90 -6.31
C LEU A 21 -24.82 -33.49 -5.70
N GLY A 22 -25.96 -32.84 -5.84
CA GLY A 22 -27.28 -33.44 -5.61
C GLY A 22 -27.53 -34.02 -4.20
N THR A 23 -27.25 -33.29 -3.12
CA THR A 23 -27.63 -33.73 -1.76
C THR A 23 -28.47 -32.70 -1.01
N SER A 24 -29.64 -33.15 -0.54
CA SER A 24 -30.71 -32.35 0.09
C SER A 24 -30.33 -31.81 1.48
N GLY A 25 -30.55 -30.51 1.70
CA GLY A 25 -30.09 -29.71 2.84
C GLY A 25 -30.75 -29.95 4.21
N ASN A 26 -31.28 -31.15 4.51
CA ASN A 26 -32.02 -31.39 5.76
C ASN A 26 -31.18 -31.98 6.92
N SER A 27 -29.91 -32.32 6.71
CA SER A 27 -29.10 -33.02 7.73
C SER A 27 -28.44 -32.08 8.76
N MET A 28 -28.28 -30.79 8.44
CA MET A 28 -27.48 -29.87 9.27
C MET A 28 -28.26 -29.28 10.47
N LEU A 29 -29.59 -29.21 10.41
CA LEU A 29 -30.44 -28.73 11.52
C LEU A 29 -30.60 -29.76 12.65
N HIS A 30 -30.53 -31.06 12.34
CA HIS A 30 -30.69 -32.11 13.33
C HIS A 30 -29.47 -32.27 14.26
N TYR A 31 -28.29 -31.84 13.80
CA TYR A 31 -27.03 -31.90 14.56
C TYR A 31 -26.92 -30.83 15.65
N TRP A 32 -27.53 -29.67 15.46
CA TRP A 32 -27.50 -28.59 16.46
C TRP A 32 -28.43 -28.88 17.66
N ASN A 33 -29.56 -29.54 17.43
CA ASN A 33 -30.50 -29.88 18.50
C ASN A 33 -29.97 -30.95 19.47
N LEU A 34 -29.21 -31.94 18.98
CA LEU A 34 -28.70 -33.04 19.83
C LEU A 34 -27.60 -32.58 20.81
N LYS A 35 -26.92 -31.47 20.53
CA LYS A 35 -25.84 -30.95 21.38
C LYS A 35 -26.35 -30.05 22.51
N ALA A 36 -27.62 -29.64 22.46
CA ALA A 36 -28.24 -28.80 23.49
C ALA A 36 -28.86 -29.61 24.65
N GLU A 37 -29.13 -30.91 24.47
CA GLU A 37 -29.99 -31.65 25.41
C GLU A 37 -29.30 -32.60 26.40
N ASN A 38 -28.01 -32.92 26.27
CA ASN A 38 -27.37 -33.89 27.18
C ASN A 38 -26.09 -33.37 27.82
N GLY A 39 -26.28 -32.61 28.90
CA GLY A 39 -25.29 -32.48 29.96
C GLY A 39 -25.31 -33.73 30.84
N SER A 40 -24.14 -34.35 30.97
CA SER A 40 -23.77 -35.33 32.00
C SER A 40 -24.05 -36.82 31.72
N TRP A 41 -22.99 -37.61 31.93
CA TRP A 41 -22.88 -39.08 31.98
C TRP A 41 -22.69 -39.86 30.67
N GLY A 42 -21.50 -40.48 30.50
CA GLY A 42 -21.31 -41.59 29.55
C GLY A 42 -19.98 -41.70 28.79
N SER A 43 -18.84 -41.32 29.38
CA SER A 43 -17.54 -41.18 28.69
C SER A 43 -16.80 -42.46 28.25
N LYS A 44 -17.45 -43.58 27.89
CA LYS A 44 -16.66 -44.79 27.53
C LYS A 44 -17.24 -45.81 26.55
N ARG A 45 -18.33 -45.52 25.83
CA ARG A 45 -18.91 -46.49 24.87
C ARG A 45 -19.26 -45.94 23.48
N ILE A 46 -18.91 -44.68 23.19
CA ILE A 46 -19.22 -44.00 21.91
C ILE A 46 -17.99 -43.96 20.97
N GLN A 47 -16.80 -44.26 21.48
CA GLN A 47 -15.54 -44.02 20.78
C GLN A 47 -15.28 -44.99 19.62
N ASP A 48 -15.87 -46.19 19.63
CA ASP A 48 -15.57 -47.23 18.64
C ASP A 48 -16.52 -47.21 17.42
N ASN A 49 -17.72 -46.65 17.54
CA ASN A 49 -18.67 -46.53 16.42
C ASN A 49 -18.67 -45.13 15.76
N ALA A 50 -18.10 -44.11 16.42
CA ALA A 50 -17.99 -42.76 15.85
C ALA A 50 -16.81 -42.60 14.88
N SER A 51 -15.80 -43.46 14.97
CA SER A 51 -14.61 -43.42 14.11
C SER A 51 -14.90 -43.85 12.66
N VAL A 52 -15.86 -44.75 12.45
CA VAL A 52 -16.19 -45.29 11.11
C VAL A 52 -17.24 -44.44 10.38
N ALA A 53 -18.11 -43.72 11.10
CA ALA A 53 -19.15 -42.87 10.49
C ALA A 53 -18.67 -41.44 10.13
N SER A 54 -17.49 -41.00 10.58
CA SER A 54 -17.00 -39.63 10.32
C SER A 54 -16.09 -39.49 9.09
N ALA A 55 -15.82 -40.59 8.37
CA ALA A 55 -14.89 -40.57 7.24
C ALA A 55 -15.49 -40.11 5.91
N HIS A 56 -16.82 -39.93 5.80
CA HIS A 56 -17.49 -39.65 4.53
C HIS A 56 -18.15 -38.28 4.40
N THR A 57 -18.05 -37.39 5.40
CA THR A 57 -18.72 -36.08 5.33
C THR A 57 -17.90 -34.96 5.95
N LEU A 58 -16.77 -34.62 5.32
CA LEU A 58 -16.18 -33.27 5.29
C LEU A 58 -14.97 -33.30 4.32
N LEU A 59 -15.25 -33.52 3.03
CA LEU A 59 -14.21 -33.50 1.98
C LEU A 59 -13.69 -32.07 1.69
N PHE A 60 -14.29 -31.06 2.30
CA PHE A 60 -13.87 -29.65 2.21
C PHE A 60 -13.75 -29.05 3.62
N SER A 61 -12.53 -28.87 4.09
CA SER A 61 -12.21 -28.00 5.24
C SER A 61 -11.88 -26.60 4.73
N LEU A 62 -12.68 -25.59 5.10
CA LEU A 62 -12.48 -24.20 4.68
C LEU A 62 -11.61 -23.49 5.73
N ASP A 63 -10.31 -23.34 5.44
CA ASP A 63 -9.36 -22.63 6.31
C ASP A 63 -9.23 -21.16 5.89
N TYR A 64 -10.25 -20.36 6.19
CA TYR A 64 -10.26 -18.93 5.85
C TYR A 64 -9.21 -18.14 6.63
N GLN A 65 -8.92 -18.51 7.88
CA GLN A 65 -8.02 -17.75 8.74
C GLN A 65 -6.59 -17.71 8.21
N HIS A 66 -6.13 -18.81 7.59
CA HIS A 66 -4.79 -18.87 6.99
C HIS A 66 -4.63 -17.90 5.81
N VAL A 67 -5.68 -17.75 4.99
CA VAL A 67 -5.64 -16.96 3.74
C VAL A 67 -6.31 -15.60 3.85
N GLN A 68 -6.80 -15.23 5.04
CA GLN A 68 -7.62 -14.04 5.23
C GLN A 68 -6.94 -12.77 4.67
N THR A 69 -5.71 -12.50 5.10
CA THR A 69 -4.97 -11.29 4.70
C THR A 69 -4.73 -11.22 3.18
N PRO A 70 -4.10 -12.21 2.51
CA PRO A 70 -3.90 -12.13 1.06
C PRO A 70 -5.21 -12.15 0.28
N PHE A 71 -6.23 -12.86 0.74
CA PHE A 71 -7.55 -12.91 0.11
C PHE A 71 -8.24 -11.54 0.14
N GLU A 72 -8.27 -10.89 1.31
CA GLU A 72 -8.89 -9.58 1.46
C GLU A 72 -8.12 -8.51 0.65
N ILE A 73 -6.78 -8.52 0.63
CA ILE A 73 -5.98 -7.62 -0.23
C ILE A 73 -6.32 -7.83 -1.70
N THR A 74 -6.40 -9.09 -2.16
CA THR A 74 -6.73 -9.41 -3.55
C THR A 74 -8.12 -8.91 -3.91
N LEU A 75 -9.09 -9.07 -3.00
CA LEU A 75 -10.46 -8.58 -3.18
C LEU A 75 -10.48 -7.05 -3.28
N TRP A 76 -9.72 -6.34 -2.45
CA TRP A 76 -9.59 -4.89 -2.52
C TRP A 76 -9.00 -4.41 -3.85
N ILE A 77 -7.92 -5.03 -4.31
CA ILE A 77 -7.28 -4.70 -5.60
C ILE A 77 -8.25 -4.98 -6.76
N MET A 78 -8.93 -6.13 -6.73
CA MET A 78 -9.93 -6.50 -7.74
C MET A 78 -11.11 -5.53 -7.76
N PHE A 79 -11.57 -5.09 -6.60
CA PHE A 79 -12.66 -4.11 -6.51
C PHE A 79 -12.23 -2.74 -7.05
N ALA A 80 -11.02 -2.28 -6.71
CA ALA A 80 -10.46 -1.04 -7.24
C ALA A 80 -10.29 -1.09 -8.77
N SER A 81 -9.81 -2.21 -9.32
CA SER A 81 -9.67 -2.38 -10.77
C SER A 81 -11.02 -2.42 -11.51
N LEU A 82 -12.02 -3.11 -10.94
CA LEU A 82 -13.38 -3.11 -11.48
C LEU A 82 -14.02 -1.72 -11.42
N ALA A 83 -13.82 -0.97 -10.33
CA ALA A 83 -14.29 0.41 -10.21
C ALA A 83 -13.66 1.29 -11.30
N LYS A 84 -12.35 1.15 -11.53
CA LYS A 84 -11.64 1.85 -12.61
C LYS A 84 -12.22 1.55 -13.99
N ILE A 85 -12.48 0.28 -14.30
CA ILE A 85 -13.14 -0.12 -15.55
C ILE A 85 -14.54 0.51 -15.66
N GLY A 86 -15.31 0.50 -14.57
CA GLY A 86 -16.64 1.10 -14.51
C GLY A 86 -16.64 2.61 -14.80
N PHE A 87 -15.65 3.34 -14.28
CA PHE A 87 -15.50 4.77 -14.55
C PHE A 87 -15.13 5.05 -16.01
N HIS A 88 -14.27 4.23 -16.62
CA HIS A 88 -13.94 4.35 -18.04
C HIS A 88 -15.10 3.97 -18.96
N LEU A 89 -15.99 3.06 -18.55
CA LEU A 89 -17.17 2.72 -19.34
C LEU A 89 -18.16 3.90 -19.42
N TYR A 90 -18.12 4.81 -18.44
CA TYR A 90 -18.93 6.01 -18.39
C TYR A 90 -18.09 7.26 -18.73
N ASN A 91 -17.88 7.50 -20.02
CA ASN A 91 -17.03 8.57 -20.58
C ASN A 91 -17.25 10.01 -20.06
N LYS A 92 -18.34 10.28 -19.32
CA LYS A 92 -18.65 11.62 -18.79
C LYS A 92 -18.12 11.90 -17.38
N ILE A 93 -17.76 10.87 -16.61
CA ILE A 93 -17.33 11.04 -15.22
C ILE A 93 -15.83 11.45 -15.13
N PRO A 94 -14.91 10.78 -15.84
CA PRO A 94 -13.47 11.11 -15.76
C PRO A 94 -13.12 12.49 -16.31
N THR A 95 -13.97 13.08 -17.15
CA THR A 95 -13.75 14.42 -17.72
C THR A 95 -14.01 15.55 -16.73
N VAL A 96 -14.72 15.29 -15.63
CA VAL A 96 -15.07 16.31 -14.62
C VAL A 96 -14.29 16.09 -13.32
N VAL A 97 -14.03 14.82 -12.95
CA VAL A 97 -13.40 14.47 -11.67
C VAL A 97 -12.23 13.52 -11.91
N PRO A 98 -11.02 13.80 -11.36
CA PRO A 98 -9.88 12.89 -11.45
C PRO A 98 -10.21 11.49 -10.90
N GLU A 99 -9.64 10.46 -11.52
CA GLU A 99 -9.86 9.06 -11.15
C GLU A 99 -9.54 8.77 -9.67
N SER A 100 -8.46 9.35 -9.15
CA SER A 100 -8.03 9.19 -7.75
C SER A 100 -9.11 9.65 -6.76
N CYS A 101 -9.80 10.75 -7.05
CA CYS A 101 -10.88 11.25 -6.19
C CYS A 101 -12.08 10.30 -6.17
N LEU A 102 -12.43 9.72 -7.32
CA LEU A 102 -13.52 8.76 -7.43
C LEU A 102 -13.21 7.46 -6.67
N LEU A 103 -11.98 6.98 -6.77
CA LEU A 103 -11.51 5.79 -6.03
C LEU A 103 -11.52 6.02 -4.52
N ILE A 104 -11.11 7.21 -4.05
CA ILE A 104 -11.22 7.59 -2.63
C ILE A 104 -12.68 7.57 -2.17
N PHE A 105 -13.60 8.12 -2.97
CA PHE A 105 -15.02 8.15 -2.62
C PHE A 105 -15.62 6.74 -2.54
N VAL A 106 -15.27 5.87 -3.49
CA VAL A 106 -15.64 4.45 -3.45
C VAL A 106 -15.07 3.75 -2.22
N GLY A 107 -13.81 4.00 -1.87
CA GLY A 107 -13.18 3.49 -0.66
C GLY A 107 -13.89 3.97 0.62
N LEU A 108 -14.32 5.23 0.67
CA LEU A 108 -15.03 5.82 1.80
C LEU A 108 -16.45 5.25 1.94
N ILE A 109 -17.19 5.09 0.84
CA ILE A 109 -18.50 4.42 0.85
C ILE A 109 -18.35 2.99 1.36
N MET A 110 -17.37 2.26 0.85
CA MET A 110 -17.15 0.87 1.26
C MET A 110 -16.72 0.77 2.73
N GLY A 111 -15.82 1.64 3.19
CA GLY A 111 -15.42 1.73 4.59
C GLY A 111 -16.59 2.08 5.51
N GLY A 112 -17.43 3.04 5.10
CA GLY A 112 -18.67 3.41 5.81
C GLY A 112 -19.66 2.25 5.89
N LEU A 113 -19.85 1.51 4.80
CA LEU A 113 -20.72 0.32 4.78
C LEU A 113 -20.21 -0.79 5.70
N ILE A 114 -18.89 -1.02 5.73
CA ILE A 114 -18.26 -1.97 6.66
C ILE A 114 -18.48 -1.54 8.11
N TYR A 115 -18.26 -0.25 8.41
CA TYR A 115 -18.47 0.33 9.74
C TYR A 115 -19.93 0.22 10.20
N SER A 116 -20.91 0.55 9.34
CA SER A 116 -22.34 0.44 9.65
C SER A 116 -22.79 -0.99 9.95
N LEU A 117 -22.05 -1.99 9.45
CA LEU A 117 -22.33 -3.41 9.69
C LEU A 117 -21.65 -3.96 10.95
N ASN A 118 -21.06 -3.08 11.78
CA ASN A 118 -20.44 -3.39 13.07
C ASN A 118 -19.35 -4.48 13.02
N ASP A 119 -18.80 -4.71 11.82
CA ASP A 119 -17.71 -5.64 11.57
C ASP A 119 -16.42 -4.92 11.96
N LYS A 120 -15.87 -5.22 13.16
CA LYS A 120 -14.54 -4.77 13.57
C LYS A 120 -13.46 -5.58 12.85
N SER A 121 -13.57 -5.73 11.54
CA SER A 121 -12.44 -6.23 10.76
C SER A 121 -11.31 -5.20 10.89
N PRO A 122 -10.11 -5.60 11.34
CA PRO A 122 -8.98 -4.69 11.38
C PRO A 122 -8.75 -4.12 9.97
N PRO A 123 -8.25 -2.88 9.85
CA PRO A 123 -7.87 -2.34 8.55
C PRO A 123 -6.89 -3.33 7.89
N VAL A 124 -7.35 -3.96 6.81
CA VAL A 124 -6.65 -5.05 6.11
C VAL A 124 -5.28 -4.60 5.57
N MET A 125 -5.09 -3.29 5.43
CA MET A 125 -3.88 -2.66 4.92
C MET A 125 -3.13 -1.98 6.07
N ASN A 126 -2.22 -2.72 6.69
CA ASN A 126 -1.19 -2.12 7.54
C ASN A 126 -0.17 -1.36 6.67
N SER A 127 0.41 -0.30 7.23
CA SER A 127 1.43 0.49 6.54
C SER A 127 2.61 -0.38 6.06
N ASP A 128 3.04 -1.36 6.86
CA ASP A 128 4.15 -2.24 6.50
C ASP A 128 3.83 -3.10 5.28
N ILE A 129 2.58 -3.56 5.13
CA ILE A 129 2.16 -4.32 3.96
C ILE A 129 2.22 -3.44 2.71
N PHE A 130 1.75 -2.20 2.81
CA PHE A 130 1.82 -1.25 1.73
C PHE A 130 3.26 -0.95 1.31
N PHE A 131 4.13 -0.58 2.26
CA PHE A 131 5.52 -0.23 1.98
C PHE A 131 6.37 -1.41 1.49
N LEU A 132 6.12 -2.64 1.96
CA LEU A 132 6.94 -3.80 1.59
C LEU A 132 6.45 -4.54 0.35
N TYR A 133 5.14 -4.58 0.10
CA TYR A 133 4.58 -5.41 -0.99
C TYR A 133 4.01 -4.59 -2.14
N LEU A 134 3.34 -3.47 -1.88
CA LEU A 134 2.67 -2.70 -2.93
C LEU A 134 3.55 -1.60 -3.52
N LEU A 135 4.35 -0.95 -2.68
CA LEU A 135 5.16 0.19 -3.11
C LEU A 135 6.31 -0.19 -4.07
N PRO A 136 7.08 -1.28 -3.87
CA PRO A 136 8.22 -1.57 -4.75
C PRO A 136 7.84 -1.79 -6.22
N PRO A 137 6.77 -2.54 -6.55
CA PRO A 137 6.30 -2.64 -7.94
C PRO A 137 5.86 -1.30 -8.54
N ILE A 138 5.23 -0.42 -7.75
CA ILE A 138 4.78 0.90 -8.20
C ILE A 138 5.98 1.80 -8.53
N VAL A 139 7.00 1.82 -7.67
CA VAL A 139 8.22 2.61 -7.89
C VAL A 139 9.01 2.07 -9.09
N LEU A 140 9.09 0.74 -9.25
CA LEU A 140 9.71 0.13 -10.43
C LEU A 140 9.00 0.53 -11.71
N ASP A 141 7.67 0.49 -11.75
CA ASP A 141 6.89 0.90 -12.92
C ASP A 141 7.18 2.35 -13.31
N ALA A 142 7.13 3.26 -12.32
CA ALA A 142 7.43 4.67 -12.52
C ALA A 142 8.87 4.94 -12.97
N GLY A 143 9.85 4.22 -12.40
CA GLY A 143 11.27 4.33 -12.77
C GLY A 143 11.59 3.72 -14.13
N TYR A 144 10.96 2.60 -14.49
CA TYR A 144 11.23 1.87 -15.73
C TYR A 144 10.69 2.61 -16.96
N PHE A 145 9.52 3.24 -16.85
CA PHE A 145 8.90 4.00 -17.94
C PHE A 145 9.34 5.46 -17.99
N MET A 146 10.26 5.89 -17.12
CA MET A 146 10.78 7.26 -17.11
C MET A 146 11.63 7.54 -18.37
N PRO A 147 11.41 8.68 -19.06
CA PRO A 147 12.27 9.12 -20.16
C PRO A 147 13.65 9.53 -19.66
N SER A 148 14.62 8.62 -19.77
CA SER A 148 15.96 8.75 -19.17
C SER A 148 16.75 9.97 -19.65
N ARG A 149 16.85 10.20 -20.96
CA ARG A 149 17.71 11.28 -21.50
C ARG A 149 17.27 12.68 -21.07
N PRO A 150 16.01 13.13 -21.27
CA PRO A 150 15.60 14.45 -20.84
C PRO A 150 15.61 14.64 -19.31
N PHE A 151 15.38 13.55 -18.56
CA PHE A 151 15.47 13.56 -17.10
C PHE A 151 16.90 13.87 -16.63
N PHE A 152 17.91 13.15 -17.15
CA PHE A 152 19.30 13.40 -16.78
C PHE A 152 19.85 14.73 -17.29
N GLU A 153 19.36 15.24 -18.42
CA GLU A 153 19.71 16.58 -18.92
C GLU A 153 19.22 17.71 -17.99
N ASN A 154 18.14 17.49 -17.22
CA ASN A 154 17.52 18.48 -16.33
C ASN A 154 17.59 18.13 -14.83
N ILE A 155 18.39 17.12 -14.45
CA ILE A 155 18.41 16.54 -13.10
C ILE A 155 18.65 17.57 -11.98
N GLY A 156 19.48 18.59 -12.23
CA GLY A 156 19.77 19.63 -11.23
C GLY A 156 18.54 20.43 -10.84
N THR A 157 17.70 20.79 -11.82
CA THR A 157 16.45 21.52 -11.57
C THR A 157 15.42 20.62 -10.89
N ILE A 158 15.33 19.37 -11.33
CA ILE A 158 14.43 18.37 -10.73
C ILE A 158 14.80 18.15 -9.25
N LEU A 159 16.07 17.95 -8.94
CA LEU A 159 16.55 17.78 -7.56
C LEU A 159 16.31 19.01 -6.70
N LEU A 160 16.46 20.22 -7.26
CA LEU A 160 16.16 21.46 -6.55
C LEU A 160 14.69 21.51 -6.12
N TYR A 161 13.76 21.23 -7.04
CA TYR A 161 12.33 21.20 -6.70
C TYR A 161 11.99 20.03 -5.76
N ALA A 162 12.45 18.81 -6.07
CA ALA A 162 12.12 17.61 -5.31
C ALA A 162 12.70 17.58 -3.88
N VAL A 163 13.87 18.18 -3.65
CA VAL A 163 14.50 18.19 -2.32
C VAL A 163 14.20 19.50 -1.61
N VAL A 164 14.62 20.63 -2.19
CA VAL A 164 14.50 21.93 -1.52
C VAL A 164 13.05 22.40 -1.51
N GLY A 165 12.33 22.25 -2.64
CA GLY A 165 10.92 22.59 -2.73
C GLY A 165 10.06 21.78 -1.77
N THR A 166 10.27 20.46 -1.72
CA THR A 166 9.59 19.58 -0.76
C THR A 166 9.90 19.91 0.69
N MET A 167 11.18 20.12 1.04
CA MET A 167 11.52 20.52 2.40
C MET A 167 10.84 21.85 2.76
N TRP A 168 10.90 22.83 1.87
CA TRP A 168 10.20 24.10 2.05
C TRP A 168 8.69 23.90 2.24
N ASN A 169 8.06 23.04 1.46
CA ASN A 169 6.65 22.72 1.57
C ASN A 169 6.32 22.05 2.93
N ALA A 170 7.07 21.01 3.31
CA ALA A 170 6.87 20.28 4.56
C ALA A 170 7.04 21.18 5.79
N PHE A 171 8.11 21.98 5.83
CA PHE A 171 8.34 22.94 6.92
C PHE A 171 7.32 24.08 6.87
N GLY A 172 6.96 24.60 5.70
CA GLY A 172 5.96 25.64 5.53
C GLY A 172 4.58 25.22 6.07
N ILE A 173 4.12 24.02 5.70
CA ILE A 173 2.87 23.45 6.20
C ILE A 173 2.96 23.21 7.71
N GLY A 174 4.01 22.55 8.19
CA GLY A 174 4.14 22.23 9.62
C GLY A 174 4.26 23.47 10.52
N LEU A 175 5.02 24.48 10.10
CA LEU A 175 5.18 25.73 10.84
C LEU A 175 3.91 26.59 10.79
N SER A 176 3.23 26.65 9.64
CA SER A 176 1.97 27.39 9.53
C SER A 176 0.87 26.78 10.39
N LEU A 177 0.74 25.45 10.39
CA LEU A 177 -0.19 24.73 11.28
C LEU A 177 0.14 24.98 12.76
N TYR A 178 1.43 24.92 13.13
CA TYR A 178 1.84 25.26 14.48
C TYR A 178 1.50 26.71 14.85
N GLY A 179 1.68 27.66 13.93
CA GLY A 179 1.26 29.05 14.11
C GLY A 179 -0.23 29.19 14.40
N ILE A 180 -1.08 28.43 13.71
CA ILE A 180 -2.53 28.39 13.95
C ILE A 180 -2.85 27.81 15.32
N CYS A 181 -2.19 26.71 15.73
CA CYS A 181 -2.39 26.10 17.05
C CYS A 181 -2.08 27.07 18.21
N GLN A 182 -1.17 28.02 18.01
CA GLN A 182 -0.83 29.03 19.03
C GLN A 182 -1.86 30.14 19.18
N VAL A 183 -2.79 30.28 18.23
CA VAL A 183 -3.87 31.27 18.32
C VAL A 183 -4.87 30.81 19.38
N LYS A 184 -5.00 31.60 20.45
CA LYS A 184 -5.85 31.31 21.64
C LYS A 184 -7.31 31.00 21.30
N LEU A 185 -7.80 31.40 20.13
CA LEU A 185 -9.16 31.16 19.67
C LEU A 185 -9.47 29.68 19.43
N PHE A 186 -8.48 28.88 19.00
CA PHE A 186 -8.69 27.47 18.64
C PHE A 186 -8.52 26.49 19.81
N ASN A 187 -7.92 26.93 20.92
CA ASN A 187 -7.71 26.12 22.13
C ASN A 187 -6.96 24.78 21.90
N LEU A 188 -6.07 24.73 20.89
CA LEU A 188 -5.32 23.52 20.47
C LEU A 188 -3.89 23.49 21.06
N LYS A 189 -3.75 23.57 22.39
CA LYS A 189 -2.43 23.63 23.04
C LYS A 189 -1.70 22.28 23.12
N ASP A 190 -2.40 21.18 22.86
CA ASP A 190 -1.85 19.83 23.05
C ASP A 190 -1.00 19.36 21.86
N VAL A 191 -1.03 20.08 20.73
CA VAL A 191 -0.30 19.71 19.51
C VAL A 191 1.09 20.34 19.52
N SER A 192 2.11 19.50 19.71
CA SER A 192 3.51 19.92 19.64
C SER A 192 3.94 20.26 18.20
N LEU A 193 4.92 21.16 18.05
CA LEU A 193 5.53 21.51 16.76
C LEU A 193 5.96 20.26 15.98
N LEU A 194 6.49 19.25 16.67
CA LEU A 194 6.95 18.02 16.02
C LEU A 194 5.81 17.23 15.38
N HIS A 195 4.62 17.20 16.00
CA HIS A 195 3.45 16.55 15.42
C HIS A 195 2.98 17.28 14.15
N ASN A 196 3.06 18.62 14.15
CA ASN A 196 2.74 19.42 12.97
C ASN A 196 3.78 19.25 11.85
N LEU A 197 5.07 19.14 12.17
CA LEU A 197 6.12 18.84 11.19
C LEU A 197 5.99 17.42 10.62
N TRP A 198 5.65 16.45 11.47
CA TRP A 198 5.39 15.08 11.06
C TRP A 198 4.18 14.98 10.12
N PHE A 199 3.10 15.73 10.42
CA PHE A 199 1.97 15.88 9.51
C PHE A 199 2.36 16.62 8.22
N GLY A 200 3.16 17.68 8.34
CA GLY A 200 3.67 18.45 7.20
C GLY A 200 4.47 17.59 6.22
N SER A 201 5.30 16.66 6.70
CA SER A 201 6.03 15.73 5.82
C SER A 201 5.12 14.74 5.10
N LEU A 202 4.00 14.35 5.73
CA LEU A 202 3.03 13.43 5.12
C LEU A 202 2.28 14.11 3.96
N ILE A 203 1.91 15.38 4.13
CA ILE A 203 1.14 16.15 3.14
C ILE A 203 2.03 16.79 2.05
N ALA A 204 3.34 16.89 2.27
CA ALA A 204 4.25 17.50 1.31
C ALA A 204 4.46 16.69 0.02
N ALA A 205 4.07 15.40 0.00
CA ALA A 205 4.12 14.56 -1.20
C ALA A 205 3.11 15.06 -2.23
N VAL A 206 3.55 15.21 -3.48
CA VAL A 206 2.75 15.76 -4.58
C VAL A 206 2.60 14.70 -5.66
N ASP A 207 1.36 14.26 -5.88
CA ASP A 207 1.00 13.38 -6.99
C ASP A 207 0.62 14.23 -8.23
N PRO A 208 1.36 14.14 -9.35
CA PRO A 208 1.16 14.99 -10.51
C PRO A 208 0.21 14.35 -11.51
N VAL A 209 -0.34 13.15 -11.27
CA VAL A 209 -1.10 12.37 -12.27
C VAL A 209 -2.21 13.18 -12.93
N ALA A 210 -2.97 13.96 -12.14
CA ALA A 210 -4.04 14.80 -12.68
C ALA A 210 -3.53 16.01 -13.49
N VAL A 211 -2.33 16.52 -13.18
CA VAL A 211 -1.73 17.65 -13.89
C VAL A 211 -1.07 17.16 -15.19
N LEU A 212 -0.39 16.01 -15.14
CA LEU A 212 0.27 15.42 -16.29
C LEU A 212 -0.75 15.01 -17.36
N SER A 213 -1.89 14.44 -16.99
CA SER A 213 -2.94 14.09 -17.95
C SER A 213 -3.47 15.31 -18.71
N VAL A 214 -3.64 16.44 -18.02
CA VAL A 214 -4.04 17.70 -18.66
C VAL A 214 -2.93 18.22 -19.56
N PHE A 215 -1.66 18.17 -19.13
CA PHE A 215 -0.51 18.63 -19.92
C PHE A 215 -0.34 17.86 -21.24
N GLU A 216 -0.63 16.56 -21.24
CA GLU A 216 -0.66 15.75 -22.47
C GLU A 216 -1.79 16.22 -23.41
N GLU A 217 -2.98 16.51 -22.89
CA GLU A 217 -4.12 16.98 -23.71
C GLU A 217 -3.81 18.33 -24.38
N ILE A 218 -3.21 19.27 -23.64
CA ILE A 218 -2.86 20.60 -24.16
C ILE A 218 -1.49 20.64 -24.88
N HIS A 219 -0.82 19.50 -25.06
CA HIS A 219 0.46 19.37 -25.78
C HIS A 219 1.55 20.32 -25.24
N VAL A 220 1.75 20.29 -23.92
CA VAL A 220 2.78 21.08 -23.23
C VAL A 220 4.19 20.64 -23.62
N ASN A 221 5.15 21.55 -23.44
CA ASN A 221 6.57 21.29 -23.64
C ASN A 221 7.03 20.05 -22.84
N GLU A 222 7.63 19.07 -23.55
CA GLU A 222 8.17 17.84 -22.95
C GLU A 222 9.10 18.10 -21.75
N LYS A 223 9.85 19.20 -21.76
CA LYS A 223 10.70 19.59 -20.62
C LYS A 223 9.89 19.84 -19.37
N LEU A 224 8.78 20.57 -19.47
CA LEU A 224 7.93 20.88 -18.31
C LEU A 224 7.25 19.62 -17.78
N HIS A 225 6.80 18.74 -18.68
CA HIS A 225 6.26 17.44 -18.32
C HIS A 225 7.28 16.62 -17.50
N ILE A 226 8.52 16.56 -17.96
CA ILE A 226 9.59 15.77 -17.31
C ILE A 226 10.05 16.41 -16.00
N LEU A 227 10.06 17.74 -15.91
CA LEU A 227 10.35 18.48 -14.68
C LEU A 227 9.33 18.13 -13.58
N VAL A 228 8.04 18.21 -13.89
CA VAL A 228 6.95 17.92 -12.94
C VAL A 228 6.89 16.44 -12.58
N PHE A 229 7.03 15.55 -13.57
CA PHE A 229 7.08 14.10 -13.33
C PHE A 229 8.27 13.71 -12.44
N GLY A 230 9.46 14.23 -12.76
CA GLY A 230 10.67 13.96 -12.00
C GLY A 230 10.64 14.54 -10.58
N GLU A 231 10.05 15.74 -10.41
CA GLU A 231 9.82 16.35 -9.11
C GLU A 231 9.03 15.40 -8.22
N SER A 232 7.84 14.98 -8.67
CA SER A 232 6.96 14.10 -7.91
C SER A 232 7.58 12.75 -7.60
N LEU A 233 8.27 12.13 -8.56
CA LEU A 233 8.91 10.84 -8.36
C LEU A 233 9.98 10.88 -7.26
N LEU A 234 10.81 11.93 -7.23
CA LEU A 234 11.85 12.08 -6.21
C LEU A 234 11.31 12.68 -4.89
N ASN A 235 10.25 13.48 -4.96
CA ASN A 235 9.57 14.05 -3.80
C ASN A 235 9.01 12.97 -2.87
N ASP A 236 8.43 11.90 -3.40
CA ASP A 236 7.91 10.78 -2.62
C ASP A 236 9.00 10.12 -1.76
N ALA A 237 10.21 9.97 -2.30
CA ALA A 237 11.35 9.50 -1.53
C ALA A 237 11.72 10.47 -0.39
N VAL A 238 11.79 11.78 -0.68
CA VAL A 238 12.18 12.80 0.30
C VAL A 238 11.16 12.85 1.46
N THR A 239 9.88 12.83 1.15
CA THR A 239 8.79 12.92 2.13
C THR A 239 8.73 11.70 3.04
N VAL A 240 8.91 10.49 2.52
CA VAL A 240 8.97 9.27 3.33
C VAL A 240 10.17 9.28 4.27
N VAL A 241 11.33 9.76 3.81
CA VAL A 241 12.51 9.92 4.68
C VAL A 241 12.23 10.95 5.78
N LEU A 242 11.63 12.09 5.44
CA LEU A 242 11.28 13.14 6.40
C LEU A 242 10.24 12.65 7.42
N TYR A 243 9.24 11.88 6.97
CA TYR A 243 8.24 11.23 7.81
C TYR A 243 8.89 10.26 8.80
N LYS A 244 9.76 9.36 8.34
CA LYS A 244 10.48 8.41 9.21
C LYS A 244 11.37 9.15 10.22
N LEU A 245 11.99 10.26 9.81
CA LEU A 245 12.83 11.09 10.67
C LEU A 245 12.00 11.78 11.77
N PHE A 246 10.90 12.45 11.43
CA PHE A 246 10.05 13.11 12.42
C PHE A 246 9.33 12.11 13.33
N LYS A 247 8.89 10.97 12.81
CA LYS A 247 8.36 9.87 13.62
C LYS A 247 9.39 9.40 14.66
N SER A 248 10.62 9.15 14.23
CA SER A 248 11.71 8.72 15.12
C SER A 248 12.01 9.76 16.21
N PHE A 249 11.95 11.05 15.89
CA PHE A 249 12.08 12.11 16.89
C PHE A 249 10.89 12.18 17.85
N SER A 250 9.68 11.84 17.40
CA SER A 250 8.49 11.87 18.26
C SER A 250 8.47 10.76 19.29
N GLU A 251 9.19 9.67 19.03
CA GLU A 251 9.37 8.55 19.96
C GLU A 251 10.47 8.81 21.00
N MET A 252 11.31 9.85 20.80
CA MET A 252 12.38 10.19 21.73
C MET A 252 11.88 11.07 22.89
N PRO A 253 12.30 10.79 24.15
CA PRO A 253 11.81 11.50 25.33
C PRO A 253 12.33 12.94 25.46
N SER A 254 13.49 13.25 24.88
CA SER A 254 14.06 14.61 24.88
C SER A 254 14.92 14.82 23.65
N ILE A 255 14.69 15.90 22.90
CA ILE A 255 15.46 16.24 21.69
C ILE A 255 16.55 17.24 22.08
N LYS A 256 17.82 16.87 21.91
CA LYS A 256 18.96 17.77 22.07
C LYS A 256 19.35 18.36 20.72
N SER A 257 20.07 19.48 20.73
CA SER A 257 20.59 20.11 19.52
C SER A 257 21.54 19.20 18.73
N LEU A 258 22.26 18.30 19.40
CA LEU A 258 23.08 17.26 18.74
C LEU A 258 22.24 16.25 17.95
N ASP A 259 21.03 15.91 18.42
CA ASP A 259 20.14 14.96 17.75
C ASP A 259 19.58 15.56 16.45
N ILE A 260 19.34 16.87 16.43
CA ILE A 260 18.94 17.61 15.22
C ILE A 260 20.06 17.56 14.18
N LEU A 261 21.31 17.81 14.58
CA LEU A 261 22.46 17.73 13.67
C LEU A 261 22.65 16.29 13.14
N ALA A 262 22.51 15.29 14.00
CA ALA A 262 22.53 13.90 13.62
C ALA A 262 21.38 13.54 12.66
N GLY A 263 20.19 14.10 12.84
CA GLY A 263 19.05 13.95 11.94
C GLY A 263 19.33 14.49 10.54
N ILE A 264 19.93 15.67 10.43
CA ILE A 264 20.34 16.25 9.14
C ILE A 264 21.37 15.33 8.46
N GLY A 265 22.38 14.85 9.21
CA GLY A 265 23.35 13.89 8.69
C GLY A 265 22.68 12.58 8.23
N LYS A 266 21.73 12.06 9.00
CA LYS A 266 20.96 10.86 8.68
C LYS A 266 20.13 11.05 7.41
N PHE A 267 19.53 12.21 7.18
CA PHE A 267 18.78 12.51 5.96
C PHE A 267 19.64 12.33 4.70
N PHE A 268 20.84 12.91 4.66
CA PHE A 268 21.76 12.76 3.54
C PHE A 268 22.29 11.32 3.43
N LEU A 269 22.60 10.67 4.54
CA LEU A 269 23.05 9.28 4.56
C LEU A 269 22.01 8.33 3.96
N VAL A 270 20.74 8.50 4.34
CA VAL A 270 19.62 7.66 3.88
C VAL A 270 19.36 7.86 2.39
N GLY A 271 19.44 9.10 1.89
CA GLY A 271 19.31 9.41 0.46
C GLY A 271 20.47 8.88 -0.38
N ILE A 272 21.71 9.24 -0.04
CA ILE A 272 22.92 8.82 -0.77
C ILE A 272 23.10 7.30 -0.69
N GLY A 273 22.81 6.70 0.47
CA GLY A 273 22.85 5.25 0.64
C GLY A 273 21.84 4.54 -0.25
N GLY A 274 20.64 5.08 -0.42
CA GLY A 274 19.66 4.56 -1.38
C GLY A 274 20.21 4.56 -2.82
N ILE A 275 20.78 5.68 -3.27
CA ILE A 275 21.41 5.79 -4.59
C ILE A 275 22.50 4.74 -4.78
N PHE A 276 23.34 4.52 -3.76
CA PHE A 276 24.41 3.54 -3.81
C PHE A 276 23.88 2.10 -3.98
N ILE A 277 22.86 1.72 -3.20
CA ILE A 277 22.23 0.39 -3.30
C ILE A 277 21.54 0.22 -4.67
N GLY A 278 20.80 1.22 -5.14
CA GLY A 278 20.16 1.18 -6.45
C GLY A 278 21.13 1.06 -7.61
N LEU A 279 22.25 1.79 -7.55
CA LEU A 279 23.31 1.68 -8.55
C LEU A 279 23.97 0.29 -8.52
N LEU A 280 24.20 -0.28 -7.34
CA LEU A 280 24.74 -1.63 -7.19
C LEU A 280 23.82 -2.69 -7.82
N PHE A 281 22.54 -2.73 -7.45
CA PHE A 281 21.58 -3.70 -7.99
C PHE A 281 21.24 -3.44 -9.46
N GLY A 282 21.20 -2.18 -9.90
CA GLY A 282 21.03 -1.80 -11.30
C GLY A 282 22.18 -2.28 -12.18
N MET A 283 23.43 -2.17 -11.72
CA MET A 283 24.59 -2.74 -12.42
C MET A 283 24.54 -4.27 -12.49
N ILE A 284 24.14 -4.93 -11.39
CA ILE A 284 23.97 -6.39 -11.36
C ILE A 284 22.88 -6.81 -12.35
N ALA A 285 21.75 -6.12 -12.37
CA ALA A 285 20.66 -6.38 -13.31
C ALA A 285 21.12 -6.20 -14.77
N ALA A 286 21.80 -5.10 -15.09
CA ALA A 286 22.33 -4.84 -16.42
C ALA A 286 23.36 -5.91 -16.85
N PHE A 287 24.22 -6.34 -15.92
CA PHE A 287 25.18 -7.40 -16.15
C PHE A 287 24.50 -8.74 -16.40
N THR A 288 23.55 -9.15 -15.56
CA THR A 288 22.82 -10.42 -15.70
C THR A 288 22.04 -10.46 -17.02
N THR A 289 21.32 -9.39 -17.37
CA THR A 289 20.54 -9.32 -18.63
C THR A 289 21.42 -9.46 -19.87
N ARG A 290 22.71 -9.06 -19.81
CA ARG A 290 23.65 -9.25 -20.92
C ARG A 290 23.88 -10.73 -21.27
N PHE A 291 23.79 -11.64 -20.30
CA PHE A 291 24.00 -13.08 -20.49
C PHE A 291 22.72 -13.86 -20.85
N THR A 292 21.56 -13.22 -20.77
CA THR A 292 20.24 -13.85 -20.93
C THR A 292 19.74 -13.86 -22.38
N LYS A 293 20.57 -13.45 -23.35
CA LYS A 293 20.19 -13.30 -24.77
C LYS A 293 19.51 -14.52 -25.40
N THR A 294 19.82 -15.72 -24.90
CA THR A 294 19.27 -17.01 -25.38
C THR A 294 17.87 -17.31 -24.82
N ILE A 295 17.48 -16.76 -23.66
CA ILE A 295 16.21 -17.01 -22.99
C ILE A 295 15.55 -15.68 -22.58
N ARG A 296 15.08 -14.89 -23.55
CA ARG A 296 14.57 -13.52 -23.30
C ARG A 296 13.32 -13.46 -22.39
N VAL A 297 12.60 -14.57 -22.23
CA VAL A 297 11.37 -14.64 -21.43
C VAL A 297 11.62 -14.39 -19.94
N ILE A 298 12.85 -14.63 -19.44
CA ILE A 298 13.20 -14.45 -18.02
C ILE A 298 13.72 -13.03 -17.70
N GLU A 299 13.99 -12.19 -18.72
CA GLU A 299 14.53 -10.84 -18.51
C GLU A 299 13.62 -9.95 -17.64
N PRO A 300 12.28 -9.90 -17.87
CA PRO A 300 11.39 -9.10 -17.03
C PRO A 300 11.36 -9.59 -15.57
N LEU A 301 11.48 -10.91 -15.36
CA LEU A 301 11.54 -11.48 -14.01
C LEU A 301 12.78 -10.99 -13.26
N PHE A 302 13.94 -10.93 -13.91
CA PHE A 302 15.16 -10.41 -13.28
C PHE A 302 15.07 -8.92 -12.99
N VAL A 303 14.51 -8.11 -13.89
CA VAL A 303 14.30 -6.68 -13.65
C VAL A 303 13.43 -6.47 -12.41
N PHE A 304 12.32 -7.21 -12.31
CA PHE A 304 11.44 -7.17 -11.15
C PHE A 304 12.14 -7.62 -9.85
N LEU A 305 12.80 -8.77 -9.88
CA LEU A 305 13.46 -9.34 -8.68
C LEU A 305 14.61 -8.46 -8.19
N TYR A 306 15.48 -7.95 -9.08
CA TYR A 306 16.59 -7.11 -8.66
C TYR A 306 16.14 -5.75 -8.14
N SER A 307 15.11 -5.13 -8.73
CA SER A 307 14.53 -3.90 -8.19
C SER A 307 13.90 -4.14 -6.81
N TYR A 308 13.14 -5.23 -6.65
CA TYR A 308 12.56 -5.59 -5.35
C TYR A 308 13.65 -5.88 -4.30
N LEU A 309 14.73 -6.56 -4.68
CA LEU A 309 15.89 -6.79 -3.81
C LEU A 309 16.61 -5.48 -3.45
N SER A 310 16.74 -4.53 -4.37
CA SER A 310 17.30 -3.21 -4.11
C SER A 310 16.51 -2.49 -3.01
N TYR A 311 15.18 -2.43 -3.18
CA TYR A 311 14.26 -1.83 -2.22
C TYR A 311 14.36 -2.47 -0.84
N LEU A 312 14.27 -3.79 -0.75
CA LEU A 312 14.36 -4.51 0.52
C LEU A 312 15.73 -4.35 1.18
N THR A 313 16.80 -4.35 0.39
CA THR A 313 18.15 -4.16 0.92
C THR A 313 18.33 -2.77 1.50
N ALA A 314 17.82 -1.74 0.82
CA ALA A 314 17.83 -0.39 1.35
C ALA A 314 17.00 -0.29 2.65
N GLU A 315 15.78 -0.85 2.71
CA GLU A 315 14.98 -0.87 3.94
C GLU A 315 15.66 -1.66 5.08
N MET A 316 16.36 -2.77 4.80
CA MET A 316 17.14 -3.51 5.80
C MET A 316 18.24 -2.67 6.45
N PHE A 317 18.87 -1.77 5.68
CA PHE A 317 19.89 -0.84 6.19
C PHE A 317 19.30 0.49 6.69
N HIS A 318 17.97 0.61 6.79
CA HIS A 318 17.26 1.85 7.10
C HIS A 318 17.60 3.01 6.14
N LEU A 319 17.96 2.69 4.90
CA LEU A 319 18.17 3.61 3.80
C LEU A 319 16.84 3.81 3.04
N SER A 320 16.82 4.72 2.07
CA SER A 320 15.58 4.97 1.31
C SER A 320 15.37 3.90 0.24
N GLY A 321 14.43 2.98 0.49
CA GLY A 321 14.03 1.97 -0.50
C GLY A 321 13.48 2.55 -1.79
N ILE A 322 12.81 3.71 -1.72
CA ILE A 322 12.22 4.39 -2.89
C ILE A 322 13.29 4.96 -3.82
N VAL A 323 14.44 5.36 -3.26
CA VAL A 323 15.57 5.91 -4.04
C VAL A 323 16.44 4.79 -4.63
N ALA A 324 16.44 3.61 -3.99
CA ALA A 324 17.22 2.45 -4.37
C ALA A 324 16.51 1.63 -5.47
#